data_AF-A0A401G8R0-F1
#
_entry.id   AF-A0A401G8R0-F1
#
_cell.length_a   1.000
_cell.length_b   1.000
_cell.length_c   1.000
_cell.angle_alpha   90.00
_cell.angle_beta   90.00
_cell.angle_gamma   90.00
#
_symmetry.space_group_name_H-M   'P 1'
#
loop_
_entity.id
_entity.type
_entity.pdbx_description
1 polymer ?
#
loop_
_entity_poly.entity_id
_entity_poly.type
_entity_poly.pdbx_seq_one_letter_code
_entity_poly.pdbx_strand_id
1 'polypeptide(L)'
;MRKRATPANFPIVTTEPLVSRGALYEPTLQLDYIGDYFNLVNAKLVQPEFRDANDNYIAPWKLHDALRPGTIVAVNASLHCWIFQKKSRVRKIYQIHADSLHVLAPSDDCVEIPPVLILPRAMKTSSPTHAAVPVPLMKKIKTD
;
A
#
# COMPACT_ATOMS: atom_id res chain seq x y z
N MET A 1 8.25 4.29 -53.51
CA MET A 1 8.26 5.17 -52.31
C MET A 1 7.26 4.64 -51.29
N ARG A 2 7.72 4.10 -50.15
CA ARG A 2 6.85 3.60 -49.07
C ARG A 2 6.43 4.77 -48.18
N LYS A 3 5.13 5.06 -48.10
CA LYS A 3 4.57 6.04 -47.16
C LYS A 3 4.74 5.49 -45.74
N ARG A 4 5.54 6.15 -44.90
CA ARG A 4 5.65 5.81 -43.47
C ARG A 4 4.33 6.21 -42.81
N ALA A 5 3.68 5.27 -42.14
CA ALA A 5 2.54 5.55 -41.29
C ALA A 5 3.04 6.30 -40.05
N THR A 6 2.50 7.49 -39.84
CA THR A 6 2.64 8.27 -38.61
C THR A 6 1.91 7.52 -37.49
N PRO A 7 2.52 7.21 -36.33
CA PRO A 7 1.79 6.62 -35.23
C PRO A 7 0.79 7.64 -34.69
N ALA A 8 -0.47 7.23 -34.58
CA ALA A 8 -1.53 8.02 -33.98
C ALA A 8 -1.17 8.30 -32.51
N ASN A 9 -0.97 9.58 -32.19
CA ASN A 9 -0.77 10.04 -30.84
C ASN A 9 -2.14 10.06 -30.14
N PHE A 10 -2.52 8.93 -29.55
CA PHE A 10 -3.73 8.88 -28.72
C PHE A 10 -3.47 9.70 -27.44
N PRO A 11 -4.26 10.73 -27.14
CA PRO A 11 -4.14 11.40 -25.86
C PRO A 11 -4.46 10.39 -24.76
N ILE A 12 -3.48 10.09 -23.91
CA ILE A 12 -3.70 9.37 -22.66
C ILE A 12 -4.50 10.34 -21.79
N VAL A 13 -5.82 10.21 -21.81
CA VAL A 13 -6.71 10.91 -20.88
C VAL A 13 -6.56 10.20 -19.54
N THR A 14 -5.57 10.62 -18.75
CA THR A 14 -5.44 10.21 -17.35
C THR A 14 -6.58 10.88 -16.59
N THR A 15 -7.74 10.23 -16.56
CA THR A 15 -8.87 10.70 -15.75
C THR A 15 -8.50 10.40 -14.31
N GLU A 16 -8.04 11.43 -13.57
CA GLU A 16 -7.80 11.31 -12.13
C GLU A 16 -9.08 10.76 -11.46
N PRO A 17 -8.97 9.74 -10.59
CA PRO A 17 -10.14 9.13 -9.98
C PRO A 17 -10.89 10.14 -9.12
N LEU A 18 -12.22 10.13 -9.23
CA LEU A 18 -13.08 11.02 -8.44
C LEU A 18 -12.86 10.78 -6.94
N VAL A 19 -12.52 11.86 -6.22
CA VAL A 19 -12.26 11.83 -4.78
C VAL A 19 -13.54 12.15 -4.02
N SER A 20 -14.11 11.18 -3.31
CA SER A 20 -15.33 11.36 -2.52
C SER A 20 -15.33 10.48 -1.26
N ARG A 21 -15.91 10.99 -0.16
CA ARG A 21 -15.91 10.31 1.14
C ARG A 21 -16.41 8.87 1.04
N GLY A 22 -15.68 7.94 1.65
CA GLY A 22 -16.03 6.51 1.67
C GLY A 22 -15.77 5.77 0.36
N ALA A 23 -15.29 6.44 -0.70
CA ALA A 23 -14.85 5.77 -1.91
C ALA A 23 -13.71 4.79 -1.61
N LEU A 24 -13.67 3.70 -2.38
CA LEU A 24 -12.69 2.62 -2.23
C LEU A 24 -11.74 2.64 -3.41
N TYR A 25 -10.44 2.68 -3.13
CA TYR A 25 -9.39 2.70 -4.13
C TYR A 25 -8.47 1.50 -4.02
N GLU A 26 -7.69 1.27 -5.08
CA GLU A 26 -6.64 0.25 -5.05
C GLU A 26 -5.53 0.64 -4.06
N PRO A 27 -5.12 -0.26 -3.15
CA PRO A 27 -4.07 0.04 -2.17
C PRO A 27 -2.74 0.44 -2.80
N THR A 28 -2.47 0.00 -4.03
CA THR A 28 -1.24 0.33 -4.78
C THR A 28 -1.09 1.81 -5.10
N LEU A 29 -2.14 2.62 -4.93
CA LEU A 29 -2.05 4.08 -5.02
C LEU A 29 -1.24 4.68 -3.86
N GLN A 30 -1.19 4.02 -2.71
CA GLN A 30 -0.39 4.48 -1.58
C GLN A 30 1.05 3.97 -1.71
N LEU A 31 2.02 4.89 -1.70
CA LEU A 31 3.44 4.59 -1.93
C LEU A 31 3.98 3.51 -0.99
N ASP A 32 3.53 3.51 0.26
CA ASP A 32 3.97 2.55 1.29
C ASP A 32 3.49 1.11 1.04
N TYR A 33 2.43 0.95 0.24
CA TYR A 33 1.82 -0.34 -0.09
C TYR A 33 2.25 -0.86 -1.46
N ILE A 34 3.27 -0.24 -2.06
CA ILE A 34 3.87 -0.71 -3.30
C ILE A 34 4.89 -1.81 -2.97
N GLY A 35 4.86 -2.89 -3.77
CA GLY A 35 5.86 -3.95 -3.76
C GLY A 35 5.39 -5.27 -3.17
N ASP A 36 6.24 -6.29 -3.29
CA ASP A 36 5.94 -7.67 -2.96
C ASP A 36 5.68 -7.92 -1.45
N TYR A 37 6.00 -6.94 -0.59
CA TYR A 37 5.68 -6.99 0.85
C TYR A 37 4.18 -6.95 1.13
N PHE A 38 3.38 -6.38 0.23
CA PHE A 38 1.95 -6.15 0.42
C PHE A 38 1.14 -6.78 -0.72
N ASN A 39 0.75 -8.05 -0.56
CA ASN A 39 -0.12 -8.75 -1.52
C ASN A 39 -1.60 -8.68 -1.09
N LEU A 40 -2.14 -7.46 -1.09
CA LEU A 40 -3.51 -7.20 -0.64
C LEU A 40 -4.52 -7.59 -1.73
N VAL A 41 -5.35 -8.61 -1.47
CA VAL A 41 -6.38 -9.09 -2.42
C VAL A 41 -7.72 -8.40 -2.19
N ASN A 42 -8.17 -8.35 -0.94
CA ASN A 42 -9.50 -7.84 -0.57
C ASN A 42 -9.47 -6.47 0.13
N ALA A 43 -8.29 -6.01 0.55
CA ALA A 43 -8.19 -4.72 1.24
C ALA A 43 -8.34 -3.58 0.22
N LYS A 44 -9.05 -2.53 0.62
CA LYS A 44 -9.25 -1.32 -0.18
C LYS A 44 -8.84 -0.10 0.64
N LEU A 45 -8.33 0.89 -0.07
CA LEU A 45 -7.96 2.17 0.50
C LEU A 45 -9.23 3.04 0.56
N VAL A 46 -9.69 3.34 1.77
CA VAL A 46 -10.92 4.11 2.01
C VAL A 46 -10.62 5.60 2.00
N GLN A 47 -11.45 6.41 1.34
CA GLN A 47 -11.37 7.88 1.41
C GLN A 47 -11.79 8.40 2.79
N PRO A 48 -10.89 9.01 3.57
CA PRO A 48 -11.26 9.69 4.81
C PRO A 48 -11.93 11.04 4.52
N GLU A 49 -12.58 11.62 5.54
CA GLU A 49 -13.16 12.97 5.48
C GLU A 49 -12.08 14.04 5.74
N PHE A 50 -11.03 14.02 4.93
CA PHE A 50 -9.91 14.94 5.04
C PHE A 50 -9.95 15.95 3.90
N ARG A 51 -9.84 17.23 4.23
CA ARG A 51 -10.00 18.35 3.31
C ARG A 51 -8.81 19.30 3.32
N ASP A 52 -8.51 19.85 2.16
CA ASP A 52 -7.47 20.87 2.00
C ASP A 52 -7.97 22.27 2.42
N ALA A 53 -7.11 23.28 2.32
CA ALA A 53 -7.45 24.66 2.67
C ALA A 53 -8.54 25.30 1.78
N ASN A 54 -8.87 24.66 0.65
CA ASN A 54 -9.90 25.09 -0.29
C ASN A 54 -11.17 24.23 -0.17
N ASP A 55 -11.31 23.45 0.92
CA ASP A 55 -12.44 22.56 1.20
C ASP A 55 -12.60 21.38 0.20
N ASN A 56 -11.54 21.03 -0.54
CA ASN A 56 -11.55 19.86 -1.42
C ASN A 56 -11.07 18.61 -0.69
N TYR A 57 -11.58 17.43 -1.06
CA TYR A 57 -11.09 16.18 -0.52
C TYR A 57 -9.62 15.93 -0.88
N ILE A 58 -8.82 15.61 0.13
CA ILE A 58 -7.45 15.15 -0.06
C ILE A 58 -7.49 13.65 -0.33
N ALA A 59 -7.04 13.25 -1.52
CA ALA A 59 -6.94 11.84 -1.87
C ALA A 59 -5.97 11.10 -0.93
N PRO A 60 -6.16 9.80 -0.62
CA PRO A 60 -5.38 9.14 0.41
C PRO A 60 -3.90 9.00 0.02
N TRP A 61 -3.61 8.85 -1.29
CA TRP A 61 -2.25 8.84 -1.83
C TRP A 61 -1.55 10.20 -1.82
N LYS A 62 -2.28 11.30 -1.60
CA LYS A 62 -1.73 12.67 -1.48
C LYS A 62 -1.58 13.14 -0.04
N LEU A 63 -1.90 12.30 0.95
CA LEU A 63 -1.85 12.68 2.36
C LEU A 63 -0.43 13.04 2.84
N HIS A 64 0.59 12.35 2.33
CA HIS A 64 1.99 12.64 2.68
C HIS A 64 2.44 14.06 2.28
N ASP A 65 1.91 14.56 1.16
CA ASP A 65 2.14 15.93 0.70
C ASP A 65 1.31 16.91 1.54
N ALA A 66 0.01 16.68 1.65
CA ALA A 66 -0.90 17.62 2.32
C ALA A 66 -0.67 17.73 3.84
N LEU A 67 -0.28 16.65 4.52
CA LEU A 67 -0.13 16.55 5.97
C LEU A 67 1.35 16.49 6.42
N ARG A 68 2.24 17.09 5.63
CA ARG A 68 3.65 17.21 5.97
C ARG A 68 3.89 17.99 7.28
N PRO A 69 5.03 17.79 7.95
CA PRO A 69 5.40 18.56 9.13
C PRO A 69 5.28 20.08 8.87
N GLY A 70 4.72 20.81 9.83
CA GLY A 70 4.44 22.25 9.71
C GLY A 70 3.04 22.60 9.21
N THR A 71 2.29 21.66 8.63
CA THR A 71 0.89 21.91 8.23
C THR A 71 0.01 22.08 9.47
N ILE A 72 -0.77 23.15 9.49
CA ILE A 72 -1.75 23.42 10.55
C ILE A 72 -3.09 22.80 10.14
N VAL A 73 -3.66 21.98 11.03
CA VAL A 73 -4.91 21.26 10.80
C VAL A 73 -5.89 21.45 11.94
N ALA A 74 -7.18 21.49 11.61
CA ALA A 74 -8.27 21.25 12.55
C ALA A 74 -8.70 19.79 12.44
N VAL A 75 -8.82 19.09 13.58
CA VAL A 75 -9.18 17.66 13.60
C VAL A 75 -10.40 17.48 14.49
N ASN A 76 -11.42 16.81 13.97
CA ASN A 76 -12.47 16.22 14.79
C ASN A 76 -12.03 14.80 15.14
N ALA A 77 -11.94 14.48 16.43
CA ALA A 77 -11.37 13.22 16.88
C ALA A 77 -12.14 12.60 18.05
N SER A 78 -12.13 11.27 18.05
CA SER A 78 -12.68 10.43 19.11
C SER A 78 -11.54 9.76 19.90
N LEU A 79 -11.67 9.68 21.23
CA LEU A 79 -10.71 8.99 22.10
C LEU A 79 -11.23 7.59 22.45
N HIS A 80 -10.54 6.56 21.95
CA HIS A 80 -10.86 5.17 22.21
C HIS A 80 -9.96 4.64 23.34
N CYS A 81 -10.56 3.96 24.31
CA CYS A 81 -9.85 3.27 25.39
C CYS A 81 -10.03 1.77 25.25
N TRP A 82 -8.97 1.09 24.83
CA TRP A 82 -8.91 -0.37 24.75
C TRP A 82 -8.48 -0.94 26.09
N ILE A 83 -9.30 -1.80 26.68
CA ILE A 83 -9.01 -2.43 27.98
C ILE A 83 -8.64 -3.89 27.76
N PHE A 84 -7.38 -4.22 28.02
CA PHE A 84 -6.87 -5.60 27.95
C PHE A 84 -6.68 -6.13 29.36
N GLN A 85 -7.39 -7.21 29.69
CA GLN A 85 -7.19 -7.93 30.94
C GLN A 85 -6.28 -9.14 30.71
N LYS A 86 -5.19 -9.25 31.46
CA LYS A 86 -4.33 -10.43 31.47
C LYS A 86 -4.03 -10.81 32.93
N LYS A 87 -4.64 -11.91 33.38
CA LYS A 87 -4.63 -12.34 34.79
C LYS A 87 -5.16 -11.21 35.71
N SER A 88 -4.40 -10.80 36.72
CA SER A 88 -4.74 -9.73 37.66
C SER A 88 -4.38 -8.32 37.20
N ARG A 89 -3.77 -8.15 36.01
CA ARG A 89 -3.38 -6.84 35.49
C ARG A 89 -4.33 -6.37 34.40
N VAL A 90 -4.79 -5.13 34.54
CA VAL A 90 -5.56 -4.40 33.53
C VAL A 90 -4.62 -3.42 32.84
N ARG A 91 -4.47 -3.55 31.52
CA ARG A 91 -3.76 -2.59 30.67
C ARG A 91 -4.79 -1.78 29.88
N LYS A 92 -4.68 -0.46 29.92
CA LYS A 92 -5.47 0.44 29.08
C LYS A 92 -4.57 1.00 27.98
N ILE A 93 -5.05 1.01 26.74
CA ILE A 93 -4.40 1.65 25.60
C ILE A 93 -5.36 2.71 25.09
N TYR A 94 -4.89 3.96 25.08
CA TYR A 94 -5.64 5.09 24.56
C TYR A 94 -5.20 5.35 23.12
N GLN A 95 -6.17 5.49 22.23
CA GLN A 95 -5.95 5.79 20.83
C GLN A 95 -6.86 6.95 20.45
N ILE A 96 -6.26 7.98 19.85
CA ILE A 96 -7.01 9.07 19.23
C ILE A 96 -7.31 8.64 17.80
N HIS A 97 -8.58 8.73 17.42
CA HIS A 97 -9.05 8.45 16.07
C HIS A 97 -9.49 9.77 15.43
N ALA A 98 -8.88 10.14 14.30
CA ALA A 98 -9.30 11.32 13.54
C ALA A 98 -10.50 10.95 12.67
N ASP A 99 -11.67 11.50 13.00
CA ASP A 99 -12.91 11.24 12.26
C ASP A 99 -12.98 12.12 11.00
N SER A 100 -12.55 13.38 11.13
CA SER A 100 -12.38 14.30 10.00
C SER A 100 -11.23 15.28 10.25
N LEU A 101 -10.71 15.85 9.16
CA LEU A 101 -9.57 16.78 9.19
C LEU A 101 -9.78 17.90 8.16
N HIS A 102 -9.41 19.12 8.52
CA HIS A 102 -9.36 20.25 7.61
C HIS A 102 -8.02 20.98 7.72
N VAL A 103 -7.34 21.19 6.60
CA VAL A 103 -6.09 21.96 6.54
C VAL A 103 -6.42 23.44 6.68
N LEU A 104 -5.81 24.11 7.66
CA LEU A 104 -5.96 25.56 7.88
C LEU A 104 -4.83 26.34 7.24
N ALA A 105 -3.61 25.80 7.27
CA ALA A 105 -2.45 26.38 6.61
C ALA A 105 -1.49 25.28 6.15
N PRO A 106 -1.02 25.29 4.89
CA PRO A 106 -0.01 24.35 4.42
C PRO A 106 1.35 24.65 5.06
N SER A 107 2.22 23.64 5.14
CA SER A 107 3.63 23.86 5.49
C SER A 107 4.42 24.47 4.34
N ASP A 108 5.44 25.26 4.66
CA ASP A 108 6.45 25.75 3.70
C ASP A 108 7.58 24.74 3.45
N ASP A 109 7.64 23.66 4.25
CA ASP A 109 8.68 22.63 4.13
C ASP A 109 8.49 21.75 2.89
N CYS A 110 9.60 21.18 2.41
CA CYS A 110 9.60 20.23 1.31
C CYS A 110 8.89 18.93 1.71
N VAL A 111 8.17 18.33 0.75
CA VAL A 111 7.52 17.03 0.92
C VAL A 111 8.57 15.92 1.03
N GLU A 112 8.48 15.13 2.10
CA GLU A 112 9.25 13.88 2.21
C GLU A 112 8.53 12.77 1.44
N ILE A 113 9.23 12.16 0.48
CA ILE A 113 8.70 11.04 -0.30
C ILE A 113 9.07 9.73 0.42
N PRO A 114 8.10 8.88 0.78
CA PRO A 114 8.39 7.59 1.39
C PRO A 114 9.25 6.70 0.48
N PRO A 115 10.27 5.99 1.01
CA PRO A 115 11.05 5.06 0.22
C PRO A 115 10.22 3.82 -0.14
N VAL A 116 10.32 3.35 -1.38
CA VAL A 116 9.69 2.09 -1.81
C VAL A 116 10.42 0.91 -1.15
N LEU A 117 9.67 0.03 -0.49
CA LEU A 117 10.22 -1.17 0.14
C LEU A 117 10.49 -2.25 -0.91
N ILE A 118 11.77 -2.51 -1.18
CA ILE A 118 12.21 -3.54 -2.13
C ILE A 118 12.61 -4.80 -1.34
N LEU A 119 11.98 -5.95 -1.63
CA LEU A 119 12.42 -7.23 -1.08
C LEU A 119 13.85 -7.55 -1.54
N PRO A 120 14.75 -8.01 -0.65
CA PRO A 120 15.97 -8.66 -1.10
C PRO A 120 15.58 -9.83 -2.00
N ARG A 121 15.92 -9.76 -3.29
CA ARG A 121 15.68 -10.87 -4.21
C ARG A 121 16.42 -12.08 -3.62
N ALA A 122 15.68 -13.12 -3.25
CA ALA A 122 16.31 -14.37 -2.86
C ALA A 122 17.19 -14.83 -4.03
N MET A 123 18.52 -14.75 -3.86
CA MET A 123 19.43 -15.36 -4.82
C MET A 123 19.02 -16.83 -4.87
N LYS A 124 18.58 -17.30 -6.04
CA LYS A 124 18.44 -18.72 -6.27
C LYS A 124 19.82 -19.31 -6.06
N THR A 125 20.08 -19.87 -4.89
CA THR A 125 21.21 -20.78 -4.68
C THR A 125 20.97 -21.90 -5.69
N SER A 126 21.74 -21.88 -6.77
CA SER A 126 21.83 -23.02 -7.67
C SER A 126 22.31 -24.19 -6.80
N SER A 127 21.38 -25.05 -6.42
CA SER A 127 21.71 -26.34 -5.82
C SER A 127 22.67 -27.05 -6.77
N PRO A 128 23.82 -27.57 -6.31
CA PRO A 128 24.72 -28.31 -7.18
C PRO A 128 23.95 -29.51 -7.72
N THR A 129 23.94 -29.63 -9.04
CA THR A 129 23.42 -30.76 -9.80
C THR A 129 24.06 -32.04 -9.26
N HIS A 130 23.36 -32.73 -8.35
CA HIS A 130 23.72 -34.10 -7.99
C HIS A 130 23.37 -34.97 -9.20
N ALA A 131 24.41 -35.40 -9.93
CA ALA A 131 24.29 -36.38 -10.99
C ALA A 131 23.57 -37.62 -10.46
N ALA A 132 22.43 -37.96 -11.06
CA ALA A 132 21.67 -39.15 -10.74
C ALA A 132 22.51 -40.39 -11.05
N VAL A 133 22.85 -41.16 -10.02
CA VAL A 133 23.36 -42.53 -10.17
C VAL A 133 22.16 -43.44 -10.51
N PRO A 134 22.19 -44.23 -11.59
CA PRO A 134 21.08 -45.12 -11.93
C PRO A 134 21.01 -46.30 -10.94
N VAL A 135 19.83 -46.52 -10.35
CA VAL A 135 19.52 -47.69 -9.51
C VAL A 135 19.14 -48.87 -10.42
N PRO A 136 19.72 -50.08 -10.25
CA PRO A 136 19.40 -51.23 -11.09
C PRO A 136 18.05 -51.86 -10.74
N LEU A 137 17.34 -52.27 -11.80
CA LEU A 137 15.98 -52.83 -11.80
C LEU A 137 15.95 -54.24 -11.16
N MET A 138 15.33 -54.39 -9.99
CA MET A 138 15.06 -55.71 -9.40
C MET A 138 13.90 -56.41 -10.12
N LYS A 139 14.17 -57.64 -10.60
CA LYS A 139 13.20 -58.53 -11.26
C LYS A 139 12.17 -59.04 -10.24
N LYS A 140 10.88 -58.95 -10.57
CA LYS A 140 9.78 -59.53 -9.79
C LYS A 140 9.86 -61.06 -9.81
N ILE A 141 9.90 -61.66 -8.63
CA ILE A 141 9.73 -63.11 -8.44
C ILE A 141 8.23 -63.39 -8.40
N LYS A 142 7.81 -64.41 -9.15
CA LYS A 142 6.44 -64.91 -9.26
C LYS A 142 6.30 -66.07 -8.25
N THR A 143 5.33 -65.99 -7.35
CA THR A 143 4.96 -67.10 -6.47
C THR A 143 3.71 -67.78 -7.06
N ASP A 144 3.83 -69.08 -7.29
CA ASP A 144 2.72 -70.03 -7.40
C ASP A 144 2.43 -70.62 -6.00
#